data_AF-A0AAW5VTM1-F1
#
_entry.id   AF-A0AAW5VTM1-F1
#
_cell.length_a   1.000
_cell.length_b   1.000
_cell.length_c   1.000
_cell.angle_alpha   90.00
_cell.angle_beta   90.00
_cell.angle_gamma   90.00
#
_symmetry.space_group_name_H-M   'P 1'
#
loop_
_entity.id
_entity.type
_entity.pdbx_description
1 polymer ?
#
loop_
_entity_poly.entity_id
_entity_poly.type
_entity_poly.pdbx_seq_one_letter_code
_entity_poly.pdbx_strand_id
1 'polypeptide(L)'
;MKQINEDLIKDFESTLDNEPPKGKQKEQVVQDFLETNTEIFTPPNLLNHRLHFESIISKFPLDTSLITDFVYLTKSSGEWIITLVELESPNKKFFRSGISPIRCTSEFSGALDQIQSWQNFINKNKSQIINKLQPLMHPMKMRQNPISFQYWLIYGRSNEKNSSAEKLEYIKSIENKHKIIIYSFDSLITAYRNELYSYKKNILKLEKTYFKFKYLNTLPEHIFASMTSDELSLDQDQIDYLKKNGYEIDEWRNGELLTHNIFYTEKTRKKMIKRENYRDLDNGV
;
A
#
# COMPACT_ATOMS: atom_id res chain seq x y z
N MET A 1 -24.95 -2.50 5.26
CA MET A 1 -23.95 -3.55 5.56
C MET A 1 -23.12 -3.74 4.31
N LYS A 2 -21.78 -3.77 4.43
CA LYS A 2 -20.90 -4.11 3.31
C LYS A 2 -21.14 -5.57 2.92
N GLN A 3 -21.35 -5.82 1.64
CA GLN A 3 -21.43 -7.19 1.13
C GLN A 3 -20.00 -7.70 0.97
N ILE A 4 -19.66 -8.75 1.71
CA ILE A 4 -18.36 -9.43 1.58
C ILE A 4 -18.36 -10.23 0.28
N ASN A 5 -17.29 -10.09 -0.51
CA ASN A 5 -17.10 -10.92 -1.69
C ASN A 5 -16.45 -12.25 -1.28
N GLU A 6 -17.27 -13.27 -1.04
CA GLU A 6 -16.79 -14.61 -0.65
C GLU A 6 -16.05 -15.33 -1.79
N ASP A 7 -16.33 -15.01 -3.05
CA ASP A 7 -15.61 -15.62 -4.17
C ASP A 7 -14.16 -15.10 -4.23
N LEU A 8 -13.95 -13.82 -3.94
CA LEU A 8 -12.60 -13.27 -3.79
C LEU A 8 -11.82 -13.94 -2.65
N ILE A 9 -12.49 -14.29 -1.54
CA ILE A 9 -11.86 -15.01 -0.43
C ILE A 9 -11.46 -16.41 -0.87
N LYS A 10 -12.36 -17.15 -1.53
CA LYS A 10 -12.04 -18.49 -2.05
C LYS A 10 -10.91 -18.47 -3.06
N ASP A 11 -10.87 -17.46 -3.94
CA ASP A 11 -9.79 -17.29 -4.90
C ASP A 11 -8.45 -17.05 -4.20
N PHE A 12 -8.46 -16.28 -3.10
CA PHE A 12 -7.26 -16.08 -2.31
C PHE A 12 -6.85 -17.33 -1.54
N GLU A 13 -7.78 -18.04 -0.90
CA GLU A 13 -7.52 -19.34 -0.24
C GLU A 13 -6.92 -20.35 -1.22
N SER A 14 -7.51 -20.48 -2.41
CA SER A 14 -6.98 -21.29 -3.52
C SER A 14 -5.58 -20.85 -3.92
N THR A 15 -5.34 -19.54 -3.99
CA THR A 15 -4.01 -18.97 -4.27
C THR A 15 -3.01 -19.30 -3.18
N LEU A 16 -3.42 -19.46 -1.93
CA LEU A 16 -2.56 -19.79 -0.79
C LEU A 16 -2.30 -21.30 -0.69
N ASP A 17 -3.27 -22.14 -1.04
CA ASP A 17 -3.18 -23.60 -0.85
C ASP A 17 -2.56 -24.33 -2.06
N ASN A 18 -2.76 -23.83 -3.29
CA ASN A 18 -2.27 -24.51 -4.51
C ASN A 18 -0.78 -24.28 -4.77
N GLU A 19 -0.10 -25.26 -5.35
CA GLU A 19 1.28 -25.08 -5.81
C GLU A 19 1.37 -23.94 -6.85
N PRO A 20 2.45 -23.14 -6.86
CA PRO A 20 2.60 -22.07 -7.82
C PRO A 20 2.74 -22.63 -9.25
N PRO A 21 2.33 -21.89 -10.29
CA PRO A 21 2.59 -22.27 -11.67
C PRO A 21 4.07 -22.55 -11.90
N LYS A 22 4.38 -23.52 -12.77
CA LYS A 22 5.76 -23.92 -13.08
C LYS A 22 6.64 -22.72 -13.42
N GLY A 23 7.75 -22.56 -12.68
CA GLY A 23 8.71 -21.47 -12.88
C GLY A 23 8.39 -20.16 -12.13
N LYS A 24 7.27 -20.09 -11.40
CA LYS A 24 6.98 -18.97 -10.49
C LYS A 24 7.23 -19.38 -9.04
N GLN A 25 7.75 -18.44 -8.25
CA GLN A 25 7.82 -18.59 -6.80
C GLN A 25 6.44 -18.34 -6.18
N LYS A 26 6.11 -19.07 -5.12
CA LYS A 26 4.83 -18.95 -4.41
C LYS A 26 4.57 -17.53 -3.91
N GLU A 27 5.59 -16.89 -3.35
CA GLU A 27 5.53 -15.51 -2.87
C GLU A 27 5.13 -14.54 -3.98
N GLN A 28 5.71 -14.67 -5.18
CA GLN A 28 5.37 -13.83 -6.33
C GLN A 28 3.92 -14.05 -6.78
N VAL A 29 3.41 -15.28 -6.74
CA VAL A 29 2.00 -15.57 -7.07
C VAL A 29 1.05 -14.88 -6.08
N VAL A 30 1.37 -14.93 -4.79
CA VAL A 30 0.60 -14.26 -3.75
C VAL A 30 0.66 -12.75 -3.90
N GLN A 31 1.84 -12.20 -4.18
CA GLN A 31 2.00 -10.78 -4.45
C GLN A 31 1.19 -10.33 -5.67
N ASP A 32 1.30 -11.05 -6.79
CA ASP A 32 0.54 -10.75 -8.02
C ASP A 32 -0.96 -10.69 -7.71
N PHE A 33 -1.47 -11.64 -6.91
CA PHE A 33 -2.86 -11.67 -6.48
C PHE A 33 -3.25 -10.46 -5.63
N LEU A 34 -2.44 -10.11 -4.63
CA LEU A 34 -2.72 -8.99 -3.71
C LEU A 34 -2.66 -7.63 -4.43
N GLU A 35 -1.81 -7.48 -5.45
CA GLU A 35 -1.69 -6.25 -6.23
C GLU A 35 -2.92 -5.96 -7.11
N THR A 36 -3.63 -6.99 -7.56
CA THR A 36 -4.87 -6.84 -8.34
C THR A 36 -6.14 -6.91 -7.49
N ASN A 37 -6.03 -7.44 -6.26
CA ASN A 37 -7.15 -7.62 -5.31
C ASN A 37 -6.85 -6.95 -3.96
N THR A 38 -6.38 -5.70 -4.05
CA THR A 38 -5.90 -4.88 -2.92
C THR A 38 -6.91 -4.64 -1.79
N GLU A 39 -8.19 -4.90 -2.01
CA GLU A 39 -9.20 -4.86 -0.96
C GLU A 39 -8.94 -5.91 0.13
N ILE A 40 -8.32 -7.06 -0.20
CA ILE A 40 -7.89 -8.06 0.80
C ILE A 40 -6.75 -7.52 1.67
N PHE A 41 -5.84 -6.75 1.07
CA PHE A 41 -4.77 -6.10 1.81
C PHE A 41 -5.33 -4.92 2.60
N THR A 42 -5.78 -5.19 3.81
CA THR A 42 -6.32 -4.22 4.77
C THR A 42 -5.20 -3.77 5.71
N PRO A 43 -4.63 -2.56 5.55
CA PRO A 43 -3.53 -2.14 6.40
C PRO A 43 -4.08 -1.71 7.78
N PRO A 44 -3.77 -2.39 8.90
CA PRO A 44 -4.06 -1.91 10.24
C PRO A 44 -3.35 -0.61 10.61
N ASN A 45 -3.83 -0.02 11.71
CA ASN A 45 -3.23 1.13 12.40
C ASN A 45 -3.02 2.37 11.52
N LEU A 46 -3.91 2.59 10.56
CA LEU A 46 -3.93 3.83 9.79
C LEU A 46 -4.23 5.02 10.71
N LEU A 47 -3.53 6.13 10.47
CA LEU A 47 -3.82 7.40 11.12
C LEU A 47 -5.15 7.97 10.59
N ASN A 48 -5.60 9.06 11.19
CA ASN A 48 -6.91 9.66 10.91
C ASN A 48 -7.15 10.07 9.44
N HIS A 49 -6.10 10.32 8.64
CA HIS A 49 -6.24 10.56 7.20
C HIS A 49 -6.20 9.28 6.34
N ARG A 50 -6.21 8.10 6.97
CA ARG A 50 -6.18 6.79 6.32
C ARG A 50 -4.96 6.62 5.42
N LEU A 51 -5.05 5.67 4.49
CA LEU A 51 -4.02 5.38 3.51
C LEU A 51 -3.81 6.58 2.58
N HIS A 52 -2.57 7.05 2.48
CA HIS A 52 -2.27 8.23 1.68
C HIS A 52 -2.46 7.93 0.17
N PHE A 53 -3.26 8.77 -0.50
CA PHE A 53 -3.63 8.63 -1.91
C PHE A 53 -4.23 7.27 -2.27
N GLU A 54 -4.84 6.58 -1.30
CA GLU A 54 -5.47 5.28 -1.52
C GLU A 54 -4.51 4.29 -2.22
N SER A 55 -3.21 4.41 -1.96
CA SER A 55 -2.16 3.77 -2.75
C SER A 55 -1.16 2.97 -1.91
N ILE A 56 -0.63 1.91 -2.50
CA ILE A 56 0.46 1.08 -1.99
C ILE A 56 1.57 1.07 -3.03
N ILE A 57 2.83 1.13 -2.59
CA ILE A 57 4.01 1.07 -3.45
C ILE A 57 4.52 -0.36 -3.48
N SER A 58 4.58 -0.96 -4.66
CA SER A 58 5.09 -2.32 -4.89
C SER A 58 6.60 -2.33 -5.13
N LYS A 59 7.29 -3.33 -4.57
CA LYS A 59 8.72 -3.59 -4.78
C LYS A 59 9.60 -2.35 -4.59
N PHE A 60 9.39 -1.62 -3.49
CA PHE A 60 10.11 -0.38 -3.21
C PHE A 60 11.57 -0.67 -2.82
N PRO A 61 12.57 -0.13 -3.54
CA PRO A 61 13.97 -0.36 -3.24
C PRO A 61 14.48 0.60 -2.17
N LEU A 62 14.79 0.07 -0.98
CA LEU A 62 15.53 0.81 0.05
C LEU A 62 16.97 1.05 -0.42
N ASP A 63 17.58 -0.01 -0.96
CA ASP A 63 18.89 -0.03 -1.59
C ASP A 63 18.90 -1.00 -2.79
N THR A 64 20.03 -1.15 -3.47
CA THR A 64 20.22 -2.08 -4.59
C THR A 64 19.87 -3.54 -4.28
N SER A 65 20.11 -3.99 -3.05
CA SER A 65 19.85 -5.36 -2.59
C SER A 65 18.68 -5.49 -1.62
N LEU A 66 18.12 -4.37 -1.15
CA LEU A 66 17.06 -4.35 -0.15
C LEU A 66 15.78 -3.81 -0.78
N ILE A 67 14.88 -4.73 -1.12
CA ILE A 67 13.60 -4.43 -1.76
C ILE A 67 12.50 -4.97 -0.86
N THR A 68 11.53 -4.11 -0.54
CA THR A 68 10.33 -4.50 0.23
C THR A 68 9.26 -5.00 -0.73
N ASP A 69 8.33 -5.85 -0.29
CA ASP A 69 7.18 -6.20 -1.13
C ASP A 69 6.19 -5.07 -1.29
N PHE A 70 5.80 -4.46 -0.16
CA PHE A 70 4.97 -3.27 -0.15
C PHE A 70 5.51 -2.18 0.77
N VAL A 71 5.26 -0.94 0.38
CA VAL A 71 5.36 0.25 1.24
C VAL A 71 4.05 1.01 1.17
N TYR A 72 3.57 1.51 2.29
CA TYR A 72 2.47 2.46 2.27
C TYR A 72 2.65 3.56 3.31
N LEU A 73 2.01 4.70 3.04
CA LEU A 73 2.10 5.88 3.87
C LEU A 73 0.74 6.16 4.50
N THR A 74 0.75 6.58 5.75
CA THR A 74 -0.40 7.17 6.43
C THR A 74 0.07 8.40 7.21
N LYS A 75 -0.83 9.35 7.43
CA LYS A 75 -0.48 10.62 8.09
C LYS A 75 -1.57 11.12 9.02
N SER A 76 -1.17 11.86 10.05
CA SER A 76 -2.04 12.73 10.84
C SER A 76 -1.55 14.16 10.71
N SER A 77 -2.25 15.14 11.26
CA SER A 77 -1.75 16.53 11.29
C SER A 77 -0.37 16.66 11.97
N GLY A 78 0.01 15.70 12.84
CA GLY A 78 1.25 15.74 13.63
C GLY A 78 2.35 14.77 13.20
N GLU A 79 2.08 13.76 12.38
CA GLU A 79 3.11 12.76 12.02
C GLU A 79 2.85 12.04 10.68
N TRP A 80 3.90 11.40 10.17
CA TRP A 80 3.84 10.38 9.12
C TRP A 80 4.27 9.03 9.67
N ILE A 81 3.56 7.99 9.26
CA ILE A 81 3.97 6.60 9.44
C ILE A 81 4.20 6.01 8.05
N ILE A 82 5.41 5.50 7.83
CA ILE A 82 5.78 4.73 6.65
C ILE A 82 5.86 3.27 7.07
N THR A 83 5.02 2.43 6.49
CA THR A 83 5.03 0.99 6.80
C THR A 83 5.65 0.21 5.66
N LEU A 84 6.62 -0.64 5.99
CA LEU A 84 7.28 -1.58 5.10
C LEU A 84 6.73 -2.97 5.38
N VAL A 85 6.47 -3.73 4.32
CA VAL A 85 5.84 -5.05 4.41
C VAL A 85 6.69 -6.05 3.65
N GLU A 86 6.99 -7.16 4.31
CA GLU A 86 7.53 -8.38 3.72
C GLU A 86 6.43 -9.44 3.65
N LEU A 87 6.31 -10.06 2.50
CA LEU A 87 5.51 -11.25 2.22
C LEU A 87 6.46 -12.43 2.15
N GLU A 88 6.11 -13.49 2.86
CA GLU A 88 6.82 -14.75 2.79
C GLU A 88 5.92 -15.85 2.25
N SER A 89 6.47 -17.04 1.98
CA SER A 89 5.62 -18.12 1.50
C SER A 89 4.57 -18.55 2.55
N PRO A 90 3.28 -18.75 2.17
CA PRO A 90 2.26 -19.29 3.06
C PRO A 90 2.58 -20.71 3.53
N ASN A 91 3.45 -21.44 2.83
CA ASN A 91 3.81 -22.82 3.16
C ASN A 91 4.95 -22.91 4.18
N LYS A 92 5.61 -21.78 4.48
CA LYS A 92 6.70 -21.73 5.45
C LYS A 92 6.16 -21.86 6.87
N LYS A 93 6.92 -22.59 7.71
CA LYS A 93 6.55 -22.85 9.11
C LYS A 93 7.16 -21.86 10.07
N PHE A 94 6.43 -21.49 11.11
CA PHE A 94 6.91 -20.64 12.19
C PHE A 94 7.85 -21.40 13.14
N PHE A 95 7.46 -22.63 13.49
CA PHE A 95 8.08 -23.40 14.57
C PHE A 95 8.61 -24.75 14.11
N ARG A 96 9.64 -25.24 14.78
CA ARG A 96 10.12 -26.62 14.62
C ARG A 96 9.13 -27.60 15.24
N SER A 97 8.82 -28.67 14.53
CA SER A 97 7.89 -29.70 15.01
C SER A 97 8.51 -30.57 16.10
N GLY A 98 7.75 -30.88 17.15
CA GLY A 98 8.11 -31.88 18.17
C GLY A 98 9.23 -31.49 19.13
N ILE A 99 9.58 -30.21 19.23
CA ILE A 99 10.65 -29.72 20.10
C ILE A 99 10.08 -28.85 21.21
N SER A 100 10.47 -29.15 22.46
CA SER A 100 10.29 -28.29 23.63
C SER A 100 11.68 -27.92 24.19
N PRO A 101 11.97 -26.65 24.49
CA PRO A 101 11.07 -25.48 24.38
C PRO A 101 10.78 -25.11 22.91
N ILE A 102 9.73 -24.30 22.69
CA ILE A 102 9.36 -23.78 21.36
C ILE A 102 10.58 -23.11 20.71
N ARG A 103 10.85 -23.46 19.45
CA ARG A 103 11.94 -22.88 18.65
C ARG A 103 11.47 -22.54 17.25
N CYS A 104 11.94 -21.41 16.73
CA CYS A 104 11.69 -20.99 15.36
C CYS A 104 12.39 -21.90 14.35
N THR A 105 11.80 -21.98 13.15
CA THR A 105 12.51 -22.49 11.97
C THR A 105 13.60 -21.53 11.54
N SER A 106 14.60 -22.03 10.80
CA SER A 106 15.64 -21.16 10.20
C SER A 106 15.05 -20.21 9.16
N GLU A 107 14.00 -20.64 8.44
CA GLU A 107 13.29 -19.79 7.47
C GLU A 107 12.62 -18.60 8.16
N PHE A 108 11.93 -18.83 9.28
CA PHE A 108 11.29 -17.75 10.01
C PHE A 108 12.33 -16.80 10.62
N SER A 109 13.44 -17.33 11.16
CA SER A 109 14.56 -16.50 11.59
C SER A 109 15.15 -15.67 10.45
N GLY A 110 15.32 -16.24 9.26
CA GLY A 110 15.80 -15.52 8.08
C GLY A 110 14.87 -14.36 7.66
N ALA A 111 13.56 -14.56 7.72
CA ALA A 111 12.59 -13.49 7.45
C ALA A 111 12.68 -12.34 8.47
N LEU A 112 12.96 -12.65 9.75
CA LEU A 112 13.21 -11.64 10.78
C LEU A 112 14.52 -10.88 10.52
N ASP A 113 15.57 -11.59 10.09
CA ASP A 113 16.87 -11.00 9.76
C ASP A 113 16.77 -10.05 8.54
N GLN A 114 15.91 -10.37 7.57
CA GLN A 114 15.59 -9.51 6.43
C GLN A 114 15.00 -8.16 6.90
N ILE A 115 13.97 -8.20 7.77
CA ILE A 115 13.38 -6.96 8.32
C ILE A 115 14.39 -6.20 9.18
N GLN A 116 15.20 -6.91 9.97
CA GLN A 116 16.24 -6.27 10.77
C GLN A 116 17.28 -5.57 9.88
N SER A 117 17.59 -6.13 8.71
CA SER A 117 18.47 -5.50 7.71
C SER A 117 17.86 -4.19 7.19
N TRP A 118 16.54 -4.13 6.96
CA TRP A 118 15.86 -2.88 6.62
C TRP A 118 15.91 -1.85 7.74
N GLN A 119 15.63 -2.26 8.98
CA GLN A 119 15.73 -1.39 10.16
C GLN A 119 17.13 -0.77 10.29
N ASN A 120 18.16 -1.60 10.18
CA ASN A 120 19.57 -1.17 10.22
C ASN A 120 19.89 -0.20 9.09
N PHE A 121 19.42 -0.47 7.87
CA PHE A 121 19.62 0.41 6.72
C PHE A 121 18.92 1.75 6.91
N ILE A 122 17.64 1.75 7.29
CA ILE A 122 16.84 2.97 7.47
C ILE A 122 17.41 3.83 8.60
N ASN A 123 17.86 3.24 9.71
CA ASN A 123 18.46 3.99 10.81
C ASN A 123 19.71 4.79 10.36
N LYS A 124 20.48 4.26 9.40
CA LYS A 124 21.67 4.92 8.85
C LYS A 124 21.35 5.86 7.69
N ASN A 125 20.33 5.54 6.89
CA ASN A 125 20.04 6.20 5.61
C ASN A 125 18.64 6.84 5.57
N LYS A 126 18.10 7.25 6.72
CA LYS A 126 16.73 7.75 6.87
C LYS A 126 16.37 8.84 5.86
N SER A 127 17.25 9.85 5.71
CA SER A 127 17.03 10.97 4.77
C SER A 127 16.97 10.51 3.32
N GLN A 128 17.77 9.51 2.93
CA GLN A 128 17.75 8.96 1.57
C GLN A 128 16.39 8.31 1.27
N ILE A 129 15.85 7.53 2.21
CA ILE A 129 14.54 6.89 2.07
C ILE A 129 13.42 7.93 2.01
N ILE A 130 13.47 8.94 2.89
CA ILE A 130 12.50 10.04 2.88
C ILE A 130 12.54 10.79 1.55
N ASN A 131 13.73 11.11 1.03
CA ASN A 131 13.86 11.81 -0.25
C ASN A 131 13.26 11.02 -1.42
N LYS A 132 13.40 9.68 -1.43
CA LYS A 132 12.75 8.81 -2.42
C LYS A 132 11.22 8.86 -2.34
N LEU A 133 10.66 9.03 -1.14
CA LEU A 133 9.21 9.07 -0.89
C LEU A 133 8.62 10.49 -0.92
N GLN A 134 9.48 11.52 -0.86
CA GLN A 134 9.09 12.92 -0.77
C GLN A 134 8.08 13.38 -1.84
N PRO A 135 8.16 12.93 -3.12
CA PRO A 135 7.15 13.26 -4.12
C PRO A 135 5.73 12.85 -3.72
N LEU A 136 5.58 11.77 -2.94
CA LEU A 136 4.29 11.34 -2.41
C LEU A 136 3.90 12.06 -1.12
N MET A 137 4.78 12.78 -0.45
CA MET A 137 4.48 13.33 0.89
C MET A 137 3.71 14.65 0.80
N HIS A 138 2.39 14.57 0.68
CA HIS A 138 1.48 15.73 0.64
C HIS A 138 0.52 15.80 1.84
N PRO A 139 0.09 17.00 2.25
CA PRO A 139 0.47 18.31 1.73
C PRO A 139 1.89 18.74 2.14
N MET A 140 2.51 19.65 1.36
CA MET A 140 3.89 20.12 1.56
C MET A 140 4.22 20.55 2.99
N LYS A 141 3.29 21.26 3.63
CA LYS A 141 3.43 21.75 5.01
C LYS A 141 3.65 20.64 6.04
N MET A 142 3.24 19.41 5.73
CA MET A 142 3.38 18.26 6.62
C MET A 142 4.67 17.47 6.38
N ARG A 143 5.49 17.82 5.38
CA ARG A 143 6.77 17.13 5.12
C ARG A 143 7.76 17.25 6.28
N GLN A 144 7.60 18.27 7.12
CA GLN A 144 8.43 18.50 8.30
C GLN A 144 7.96 17.74 9.54
N ASN A 145 6.77 17.13 9.49
CA ASN A 145 6.26 16.36 10.61
C ASN A 145 7.19 15.18 10.93
N PRO A 146 7.29 14.76 12.20
CA PRO A 146 7.95 13.53 12.58
C PRO A 146 7.56 12.35 11.69
N ILE A 147 8.55 11.57 11.28
CA ILE A 147 8.39 10.38 10.45
C ILE A 147 8.84 9.17 11.26
N SER A 148 7.93 8.22 11.44
CA SER A 148 8.21 6.91 12.03
C SER A 148 8.08 5.80 10.98
N PHE A 149 8.81 4.71 11.21
CA PHE A 149 8.80 3.53 10.35
C PHE A 149 8.19 2.35 11.11
N GLN A 150 7.30 1.64 10.44
CA GLN A 150 6.71 0.38 10.93
C GLN A 150 7.06 -0.76 9.96
N TYR A 151 7.08 -1.98 10.48
CA TYR A 151 7.55 -3.15 9.74
C TYR A 151 6.62 -4.32 9.95
N TRP A 152 6.12 -4.87 8.85
CA TRP A 152 5.21 -6.00 8.88
C TRP A 152 5.83 -7.20 8.20
N LEU A 153 5.58 -8.37 8.79
CA LEU A 153 5.89 -9.66 8.23
C LEU A 153 4.59 -10.43 8.04
N ILE A 154 4.22 -10.74 6.80
CA ILE A 154 3.11 -11.65 6.49
C ILE A 154 3.70 -13.01 6.15
N TYR A 155 3.51 -13.98 7.03
CA TYR A 155 4.23 -15.25 7.00
C TYR A 155 3.31 -16.42 7.35
N GLY A 156 3.41 -17.52 6.61
CA GLY A 156 2.75 -18.78 6.97
C GLY A 156 1.23 -18.71 7.15
N ARG A 157 0.68 -19.74 7.81
CA ARG A 157 -0.76 -19.88 8.08
C ARG A 157 -1.08 -19.76 9.58
N SER A 158 -2.29 -19.30 9.88
CA SER A 158 -2.77 -19.04 11.24
C SER A 158 -2.93 -20.31 12.08
N ASN A 159 -3.24 -21.44 11.45
CA ASN A 159 -3.39 -22.73 12.13
C ASN A 159 -2.13 -23.17 12.88
N GLU A 160 -0.94 -22.70 12.47
CA GLU A 160 0.32 -22.94 13.16
C GLU A 160 0.62 -21.85 14.20
N LYS A 161 0.49 -20.57 13.82
CA LYS A 161 0.78 -19.41 14.68
C LYS A 161 -0.11 -19.41 15.93
N ASN A 162 -1.40 -19.68 15.75
CA ASN A 162 -2.43 -19.57 16.78
C ASN A 162 -2.82 -20.94 17.37
N SER A 163 -1.98 -21.96 17.17
CA SER A 163 -2.31 -23.34 17.56
C SER A 163 -2.30 -23.56 19.09
N SER A 164 -1.69 -22.67 19.86
CA SER A 164 -1.68 -22.69 21.32
C SER A 164 -1.43 -21.29 21.90
N ALA A 165 -1.84 -21.06 23.16
CA ALA A 165 -1.58 -19.81 23.87
C ALA A 165 -0.07 -19.52 24.01
N GLU A 166 0.73 -20.56 24.28
CA GLU A 166 2.19 -20.47 24.42
C GLU A 166 2.85 -19.98 23.13
N LYS A 167 2.45 -20.51 21.97
CA LYS A 167 2.96 -20.05 20.66
C LYS A 167 2.56 -18.62 20.35
N LEU A 168 1.32 -18.23 20.68
CA LEU A 168 0.84 -16.86 20.49
C LEU A 168 1.65 -15.87 21.34
N GLU A 169 1.88 -16.21 22.61
CA GLU A 169 2.72 -15.41 23.52
C GLU A 169 4.17 -15.32 23.04
N TYR A 170 4.72 -16.44 22.54
CA TYR A 170 6.05 -16.46 21.97
C TYR A 170 6.17 -15.54 20.74
N ILE A 171 5.20 -15.55 19.82
CA ILE A 171 5.19 -14.61 18.68
C ILE A 171 5.07 -13.16 19.16
N LYS A 172 4.21 -12.87 20.13
CA LYS A 172 4.13 -11.52 20.73
C LYS A 172 5.46 -11.08 21.33
N SER A 173 6.21 -12.00 21.95
CA SER A 173 7.55 -11.69 22.47
C SER A 173 8.53 -11.31 21.36
N ILE A 174 8.44 -11.97 20.19
CA ILE A 174 9.23 -11.65 18.99
C ILE A 174 8.82 -10.29 18.42
N GLU A 175 7.52 -10.03 18.24
CA GLU A 175 7.00 -8.74 17.78
C GLU A 175 7.52 -7.59 18.66
N ASN A 176 7.44 -7.75 19.99
CA ASN A 176 7.91 -6.76 20.95
C ASN A 176 9.43 -6.56 20.92
N LYS A 177 10.19 -7.64 20.75
CA LYS A 177 11.66 -7.61 20.69
C LYS A 177 12.15 -6.93 19.41
N HIS A 178 11.57 -7.29 18.26
CA HIS A 178 12.00 -6.82 16.95
C HIS A 178 11.29 -5.54 16.49
N LYS A 179 10.27 -5.07 17.24
CA LYS A 179 9.44 -3.91 16.89
C LYS A 179 8.78 -4.05 15.51
N ILE A 180 8.20 -5.23 15.30
CA ILE A 180 7.50 -5.60 14.06
C ILE A 180 6.09 -6.09 14.38
N ILE A 181 5.23 -6.12 13.37
CA ILE A 181 3.92 -6.79 13.44
C ILE A 181 3.96 -8.03 12.54
N ILE A 182 3.57 -9.18 13.08
CA ILE A 182 3.57 -10.45 12.35
C ILE A 182 2.13 -10.85 12.07
N TYR A 183 1.77 -10.95 10.79
CA TYR A 183 0.49 -11.51 10.35
C TYR A 183 0.69 -12.87 9.69
N SER A 184 -0.37 -13.68 9.73
CA SER A 184 -0.49 -14.83 8.83
C SER A 184 -1.34 -14.43 7.63
N PHE A 185 -1.28 -15.18 6.53
CA PHE A 185 -2.14 -14.88 5.38
C PHE A 185 -3.64 -14.97 5.71
N ASP A 186 -4.06 -15.86 6.61
CA ASP A 186 -5.46 -15.93 7.09
C ASP A 186 -5.89 -14.69 7.87
N SER A 187 -4.94 -13.97 8.47
CA SER A 187 -5.23 -12.72 9.16
C SER A 187 -5.70 -11.66 8.18
N LEU A 188 -5.26 -11.68 6.91
CA LEU A 188 -5.73 -10.77 5.87
C LEU A 188 -7.19 -11.07 5.49
N ILE A 189 -7.54 -12.35 5.33
CA ILE A 189 -8.94 -12.78 5.10
C ILE A 189 -9.83 -12.36 6.27
N THR A 190 -9.37 -12.62 7.50
CA THR A 190 -10.08 -12.24 8.72
C THR A 190 -10.28 -10.73 8.80
N ALA A 191 -9.26 -9.94 8.50
CA ALA A 191 -9.36 -8.49 8.48
C ALA A 191 -10.32 -8.01 7.37
N TYR A 192 -10.23 -8.55 6.16
CA TYR A 192 -11.14 -8.23 5.06
C TYR A 192 -12.63 -8.46 5.40
N ARG A 193 -12.94 -9.57 6.09
CA ARG A 193 -14.29 -9.90 6.57
C ARG A 193 -14.80 -8.91 7.63
N ASN A 194 -13.93 -8.50 8.55
CA ASN A 194 -14.31 -7.70 9.71
C ASN A 194 -14.19 -6.18 9.50
N GLU A 195 -13.39 -5.75 8.53
CA GLU A 195 -13.21 -4.33 8.26
C GLU A 195 -14.41 -3.74 7.53
N LEU A 196 -15.01 -2.74 8.19
CA LEU A 196 -16.09 -1.91 7.66
C LEU A 196 -15.67 -1.15 6.38
N TYR A 197 -14.37 -0.91 6.19
CA TYR A 197 -13.81 -0.10 5.11
C TYR A 197 -12.68 -0.81 4.35
N SER A 198 -12.93 -2.02 3.84
CA SER A 198 -12.04 -2.55 2.79
C SER A 198 -12.46 -2.01 1.42
N TYR A 199 -11.50 -1.41 0.72
CA TYR A 199 -11.67 -0.80 -0.60
C TYR A 199 -10.43 -1.09 -1.45
N LYS A 200 -10.61 -0.99 -2.78
CA LYS A 200 -9.52 -1.13 -3.75
C LYS A 200 -8.55 0.03 -3.62
N LYS A 201 -7.27 -0.27 -3.78
CA LYS A 201 -6.15 0.64 -3.65
C LYS A 201 -5.35 0.58 -4.93
N ASN A 202 -4.79 1.71 -5.33
CA ASN A 202 -3.90 1.74 -6.47
C ASN A 202 -2.53 1.18 -6.09
N ILE A 203 -1.85 0.56 -7.06
CA ILE A 203 -0.48 0.10 -6.89
C ILE A 203 0.45 1.03 -7.64
N LEU A 204 1.32 1.70 -6.89
CA LEU A 204 2.41 2.51 -7.41
C LEU A 204 3.68 1.68 -7.52
N LYS A 205 4.59 2.13 -8.37
CA LYS A 205 5.97 1.65 -8.44
C LYS A 205 6.91 2.83 -8.58
N LEU A 206 8.02 2.82 -7.85
CA LEU A 206 9.11 3.77 -8.06
C LEU A 206 9.91 3.36 -9.30
N GLU A 207 10.08 4.29 -10.23
CA GLU A 207 10.91 4.13 -11.42
C GLU A 207 11.95 5.25 -11.47
N LYS A 208 13.20 4.91 -11.14
CA LYS A 208 14.31 5.86 -10.93
C LYS A 208 13.97 6.89 -9.83
N THR A 209 13.37 8.02 -10.21
CA THR A 209 13.07 9.16 -9.34
C THR A 209 11.60 9.60 -9.39
N TYR A 210 10.77 8.96 -10.22
CA TYR A 210 9.35 9.26 -10.36
C TYR A 210 8.52 8.01 -10.05
N PHE A 211 7.24 8.20 -9.76
CA PHE A 211 6.29 7.11 -9.53
C PHE A 211 5.47 6.84 -10.79
N LYS A 212 4.96 5.61 -10.91
CA LYS A 212 3.94 5.27 -11.89
C LYS A 212 2.90 4.37 -11.29
N PHE A 213 1.69 4.38 -11.85
CA PHE A 213 0.74 3.33 -11.55
C PHE A 213 1.19 2.03 -12.21
N LYS A 214 1.51 1.04 -11.38
CA LYS A 214 1.61 -0.36 -11.82
C LYS A 214 0.22 -0.89 -12.11
N TYR A 215 -0.74 -0.60 -11.22
CA TYR A 215 -2.16 -0.91 -11.40
C TYR A 215 -3.03 0.24 -10.91
N LEU A 216 -3.92 0.71 -11.79
CA LEU A 216 -4.95 1.71 -11.48
C LEU A 216 -6.26 0.99 -11.14
N ASN A 217 -6.29 0.33 -9.97
CA ASN A 217 -7.42 -0.49 -9.52
C ASN A 217 -8.67 0.31 -9.16
N THR A 218 -8.52 1.61 -8.87
CA THR A 218 -9.61 2.53 -8.54
C THR A 218 -9.30 3.93 -9.06
N LEU A 219 -10.35 4.74 -9.28
CA LEU A 219 -10.18 6.15 -9.62
C LEU A 219 -9.48 6.87 -8.46
N PRO A 220 -8.34 7.53 -8.69
CA PRO A 220 -7.61 8.21 -7.64
C PRO A 220 -8.24 9.57 -7.36
N GLU A 221 -8.33 9.94 -6.08
CA GLU A 221 -8.95 11.20 -5.69
C GLU A 221 -7.92 12.34 -5.69
N HIS A 222 -7.02 12.37 -4.70
CA HIS A 222 -6.24 13.58 -4.45
C HIS A 222 -4.84 13.61 -5.09
N ILE A 223 -4.43 12.53 -5.75
CA ILE A 223 -3.05 12.41 -6.25
C ILE A 223 -2.76 13.42 -7.38
N PHE A 224 -3.68 13.63 -8.33
CA PHE A 224 -3.50 14.58 -9.44
C PHE A 224 -3.69 16.05 -9.03
N ALA A 225 -4.29 16.30 -7.87
CA ALA A 225 -4.32 17.61 -7.24
C ALA A 225 -2.98 17.98 -6.57
N SER A 226 -2.08 17.01 -6.44
CA SER A 226 -0.88 17.08 -5.61
C SER A 226 0.40 16.88 -6.40
N MET A 227 0.45 15.82 -7.21
CA MET A 227 1.63 15.42 -7.97
C MET A 227 1.57 15.94 -9.39
N THR A 228 2.73 16.32 -9.90
CA THR A 228 2.92 16.76 -11.29
C THR A 228 3.22 15.57 -12.22
N SER A 229 3.17 15.81 -13.53
CA SER A 229 3.57 14.83 -14.55
C SER A 229 5.07 14.49 -14.55
N ASP A 230 5.91 15.28 -13.87
CA ASP A 230 7.32 14.99 -13.65
C ASP A 230 7.54 13.99 -12.50
N GLU A 231 6.59 13.92 -11.56
CA GLU A 231 6.67 13.08 -10.36
C GLU A 231 5.85 11.78 -10.50
N LEU A 232 4.83 11.79 -11.34
CA LEU A 232 3.91 10.68 -11.58
C LEU A 232 3.73 10.47 -13.09
N SER A 233 3.84 9.23 -13.55
CA SER A 233 3.62 8.87 -14.94
C SER A 233 2.43 7.92 -15.11
N LEU A 234 1.82 8.01 -16.30
CA LEU A 234 0.69 7.20 -16.74
C LEU A 234 1.02 6.55 -18.09
N ASP A 235 0.58 5.33 -18.29
CA ASP A 235 0.53 4.72 -19.63
C ASP A 235 -0.71 5.17 -20.41
N GLN A 236 -0.79 4.80 -21.70
CA GLN A 236 -1.88 5.25 -22.57
C GLN A 236 -3.25 4.71 -22.14
N ASP A 237 -3.32 3.45 -21.69
CA ASP A 237 -4.56 2.82 -21.25
C ASP A 237 -5.10 3.52 -19.99
N GLN A 238 -4.21 3.87 -19.06
CA GLN A 238 -4.54 4.65 -17.86
C GLN A 238 -5.01 6.06 -18.20
N ILE A 239 -4.35 6.73 -19.15
CA ILE A 239 -4.77 8.05 -19.65
C ILE A 239 -6.18 7.97 -20.21
N ASP A 240 -6.45 7.02 -21.11
CA ASP A 240 -7.74 6.88 -21.77
C ASP A 240 -8.85 6.53 -20.76
N TYR A 241 -8.54 5.65 -19.80
CA TYR A 241 -9.45 5.31 -18.71
C TYR A 241 -9.81 6.54 -17.85
N LEU A 242 -8.82 7.33 -17.44
CA LEU A 242 -9.05 8.53 -16.62
C LEU A 242 -9.83 9.60 -17.39
N LYS A 243 -9.50 9.84 -18.67
CA LYS A 243 -10.23 10.79 -19.53
C LYS A 243 -11.68 10.37 -19.72
N LYS A 244 -11.94 9.07 -19.93
CA LYS A 244 -13.29 8.52 -20.00
C LYS A 244 -14.10 8.76 -18.72
N ASN A 245 -13.42 8.83 -17.57
CA ASN A 245 -14.01 9.13 -16.27
C ASN A 245 -13.99 10.63 -15.91
N GLY A 246 -13.72 11.52 -16.88
CA GLY A 246 -13.91 12.96 -16.73
C GLY A 246 -12.69 13.73 -16.20
N TYR A 247 -11.54 13.09 -15.99
CA TYR A 247 -10.31 13.78 -15.57
C TYR A 247 -9.71 14.60 -16.73
N GLU A 248 -9.30 15.84 -16.47
CA GLU A 248 -8.56 16.69 -17.42
C GLU A 248 -7.07 16.28 -17.54
N ILE A 249 -6.80 15.00 -17.82
CA ILE A 249 -5.43 14.45 -17.85
C ILE A 249 -4.52 15.14 -18.87
N ASP A 250 -5.07 15.63 -19.99
CA ASP A 250 -4.26 16.36 -20.98
C ASP A 250 -3.72 17.68 -20.40
N GLU A 251 -4.54 18.43 -19.64
CA GLU A 251 -4.08 19.65 -18.98
C GLU A 251 -3.10 19.30 -17.84
N TRP A 252 -3.35 18.23 -17.10
CA TRP A 252 -2.43 17.74 -16.07
C TRP A 252 -1.05 17.38 -16.61
N ARG A 253 -0.99 16.70 -17.75
CA ARG A 253 0.28 16.40 -18.44
C ARG A 253 1.01 17.66 -18.89
N ASN A 254 0.28 18.75 -19.15
CA ASN A 254 0.83 20.07 -19.47
C ASN A 254 1.19 20.91 -18.24
N GLY A 255 1.15 20.34 -17.04
CA GLY A 255 1.61 20.97 -15.79
C GLY A 255 0.50 21.55 -14.91
N GLU A 256 -0.78 21.41 -15.28
CA GLU A 256 -1.90 21.97 -14.51
C GLU A 256 -2.47 20.94 -13.51
N LEU A 257 -2.33 21.20 -12.21
CA LEU A 257 -2.89 20.30 -11.19
C LEU A 257 -4.43 20.27 -11.20
N LEU A 258 -5.00 19.09 -10.96
CA LEU A 258 -6.46 18.87 -10.90
C LEU A 258 -7.02 19.18 -9.51
N THR A 259 -7.01 20.46 -9.13
CA THR A 259 -7.34 20.91 -7.77
C THR A 259 -8.82 21.16 -7.53
N HIS A 260 -9.65 21.26 -8.59
CA HIS A 260 -11.06 21.54 -8.47
C HIS A 260 -11.91 20.28 -8.64
N ASN A 261 -12.64 19.91 -7.58
CA ASN A 261 -13.47 18.71 -7.53
C ASN A 261 -12.72 17.45 -8.01
N ILE A 262 -11.41 17.36 -7.80
CA ILE A 262 -10.54 16.24 -8.21
C ILE A 262 -10.31 16.09 -9.72
N PHE A 263 -11.29 16.45 -10.55
CA PHE A 263 -11.28 16.18 -11.99
C PHE A 263 -10.74 17.33 -12.83
N TYR A 264 -10.85 18.56 -12.33
CA TYR A 264 -10.66 19.77 -13.15
C TYR A 264 -9.50 20.64 -12.67
N THR A 265 -8.91 21.32 -13.63
CA THR A 265 -7.96 22.40 -13.39
C THR A 265 -8.66 23.65 -12.83
N GLU A 266 -7.88 24.48 -12.15
CA GLU A 266 -8.33 25.80 -11.68
C GLU A 266 -8.76 26.72 -12.84
N LYS A 267 -8.13 26.56 -14.01
CA LYS A 267 -8.47 27.25 -15.25
C LYS A 267 -9.86 26.90 -15.73
N THR A 268 -10.23 25.62 -15.73
CA THR A 268 -11.58 25.18 -16.10
C THR A 268 -12.62 25.67 -15.11
N ARG A 269 -12.35 25.61 -13.80
CA ARG A 269 -13.21 26.19 -12.77
C ARG A 269 -13.53 27.67 -13.03
N LYS A 270 -12.51 28.49 -13.31
CA LYS A 270 -12.68 29.92 -13.63
C LYS A 270 -13.55 30.15 -14.87
N LYS A 271 -13.48 29.27 -15.87
CA LYS A 271 -14.34 29.34 -17.07
C LYS A 271 -15.80 28.98 -16.75
N MET A 272 -16.03 27.97 -15.89
CA MET A 272 -17.37 27.56 -15.47
C MET A 272 -18.10 28.69 -14.72
N ILE A 273 -17.46 29.31 -13.74
CA ILE A 273 -18.04 30.43 -12.97
C ILE A 273 -18.38 31.62 -13.86
N LYS A 274 -17.50 31.97 -14.80
CA LYS A 274 -17.80 33.05 -15.76
C LYS A 274 -19.07 32.74 -16.56
N ARG A 275 -19.23 31.50 -17.04
CA ARG A 275 -20.41 31.10 -17.82
C ARG A 275 -21.71 31.13 -17.01
N GLU A 276 -21.67 30.75 -15.73
CA GLU A 276 -22.84 30.83 -14.83
C GLU A 276 -23.24 32.28 -14.59
N ASN A 277 -22.28 33.16 -14.28
CA ASN A 277 -22.56 34.59 -14.10
C ASN A 277 -23.14 35.26 -15.35
N TYR A 278 -22.78 34.83 -16.57
CA TYR A 278 -23.40 35.33 -17.80
C TYR A 278 -24.83 34.79 -18.01
N ARG A 279 -25.12 33.54 -17.61
CA ARG A 279 -26.47 32.97 -17.70
C ARG A 279 -27.44 33.62 -16.72
N ASP A 280 -26.98 34.00 -15.54
CA ASP A 280 -27.80 34.71 -14.54
C ASP A 280 -28.10 36.16 -14.96
N LEU A 281 -27.22 36.78 -15.75
CA LEU A 281 -27.47 38.10 -16.35
C LEU A 281 -28.45 38.02 -17.54
N ASP A 282 -28.43 36.95 -18.33
CA ASP A 282 -29.33 36.77 -19.48
C ASP A 282 -30.75 36.27 -19.08
N ASN A 283 -30.89 35.60 -17.92
CA ASN A 283 -32.19 35.13 -17.41
C ASN A 283 -32.85 36.10 -16.40
N GLY A 284 -32.26 37.28 -16.19
CA GLY A 284 -32.75 38.33 -15.30
C GLY A 284 -33.57 39.44 -15.98
N VAL A 285 -34.28 39.11 -17.08
CA VAL A 285 -35.22 40.00 -17.80
C VAL A 285 -36.61 39.39 -17.81
#